data_AF-A0A645HTB4-F1
#
_entry.id   AF-A0A645HTB4-F1
#
_cell.length_a   1.000
_cell.length_b   1.000
_cell.length_c   1.000
_cell.angle_alpha   90.00
_cell.angle_beta   90.00
_cell.angle_gamma   90.00
#
_symmetry.space_group_name_H-M   'P 1'
#
loop_
_entity.id
_entity.type
_entity.pdbx_description
1 polymer ?
#
loop_
_entity_poly.entity_id
_entity_poly.type
_entity_poly.pdbx_seq_one_letter_code
_entity_poly.pdbx_strand_id
1 'polypeptide(L)'
;MEKYRKQVLEDLKFIDYAPVLFVSALSGQRLNTVWDTVDHVYEQASKRITTGALNEVIGEAQMSLQPPRSGGRQLRIYYATQQGVLPPTFILFVNDEKLMHFSYERYLENQMRKAFGLAGTPIRMLLRERTKEEAP
;
A
#
# COMPACT_ATOMS: atom_id res chain seq x y z
N MET A 1 -3.19 -13.45 24.35
CA MET A 1 -3.17 -13.36 22.87
C MET A 1 -2.61 -12.05 22.36
N GLU A 2 -2.99 -10.90 22.91
CA GLU A 2 -2.52 -9.59 22.45
C GLU A 2 -1.01 -9.38 22.61
N LYS A 3 -0.42 -9.81 23.74
CA LYS A 3 1.04 -9.84 23.94
C LYS A 3 1.78 -10.62 22.83
N TYR A 4 1.29 -11.82 22.51
CA TYR A 4 1.88 -12.67 21.47
C TYR A 4 1.70 -12.07 20.07
N ARG A 5 0.53 -11.47 19.78
CA ARG A 5 0.30 -10.77 18.51
C ARG A 5 1.31 -9.63 18.34
N LYS A 6 1.51 -8.84 19.39
CA LYS A 6 2.48 -7.74 19.39
C LYS A 6 3.91 -8.25 19.16
N GLN A 7 4.30 -9.30 19.85
CA GLN A 7 5.61 -9.94 19.67
C GLN A 7 5.82 -10.41 18.22
N VAL A 8 4.84 -11.11 17.64
CA VAL A 8 4.90 -11.55 16.23
C VAL A 8 5.07 -10.36 15.27
N LEU A 9 4.33 -9.27 15.47
CA LEU A 9 4.44 -8.08 14.63
C LEU A 9 5.76 -7.31 14.83
N GLU A 10 6.35 -7.38 16.03
CA GLU A 10 7.66 -6.81 16.33
C GLU A 10 8.81 -7.62 15.70
N ASP A 11 8.69 -8.95 15.71
CA ASP A 11 9.67 -9.87 15.12
C ASP A 11 9.57 -9.88 13.57
N LEU A 12 8.36 -9.71 13.03
CA LEU A 12 8.05 -9.79 11.59
C LEU A 12 7.65 -8.44 10.98
N LYS A 13 8.35 -7.35 11.34
CA LYS A 13 8.07 -5.98 10.85
C LYS A 13 8.02 -5.81 9.33
N PHE A 14 8.66 -6.71 8.58
CA PHE A 14 8.69 -6.66 7.11
C PHE A 14 7.41 -7.20 6.45
N ILE A 15 6.50 -7.81 7.21
CA ILE A 15 5.18 -8.29 6.78
C ILE A 15 4.07 -7.83 7.72
N ASP A 16 4.15 -6.59 8.19
CA ASP A 16 3.16 -5.96 9.08
C ASP A 16 1.73 -5.91 8.51
N TYR A 17 1.58 -6.04 7.19
CA TYR A 17 0.30 -6.17 6.51
C TYR A 17 -0.39 -7.53 6.70
N ALA A 18 0.33 -8.57 7.12
CA ALA A 18 -0.19 -9.93 7.18
C ALA A 18 -1.05 -10.19 8.44
N PRO A 19 -2.24 -10.80 8.31
CA PRO A 19 -3.09 -11.09 9.46
C PRO A 19 -2.51 -12.20 10.33
N VAL A 20 -2.44 -11.96 11.65
CA VAL A 20 -2.04 -12.97 12.64
C VAL A 20 -3.28 -13.71 13.15
N LEU A 21 -3.35 -15.02 12.91
CA LEU A 21 -4.40 -15.92 13.38
C LEU A 21 -3.86 -16.85 14.47
N PHE A 22 -4.65 -17.08 15.50
CA PHE A 22 -4.33 -18.05 16.54
C PHE A 22 -5.31 -19.22 16.44
N VAL A 23 -4.78 -20.38 16.05
CA VAL A 23 -5.54 -21.61 15.78
C VAL A 23 -4.91 -22.82 16.47
N SER A 24 -5.64 -23.92 16.56
CA SER A 24 -5.13 -25.21 17.01
C SER A 24 -5.53 -26.30 16.02
N ALA A 25 -4.54 -26.91 15.37
CA ALA A 25 -4.78 -28.04 14.48
C ALA A 25 -5.25 -29.30 15.24
N LEU A 26 -4.76 -29.49 16.47
CA LEU A 26 -5.07 -30.67 17.29
C LEU A 26 -6.54 -30.69 17.74
N SER A 27 -7.03 -29.56 18.24
CA SER A 27 -8.42 -29.45 18.74
C SER A 27 -9.40 -28.95 17.69
N GLY A 28 -8.93 -28.56 16.50
CA GLY A 28 -9.74 -27.93 15.46
C GLY A 28 -10.15 -26.49 15.77
N GLN A 29 -9.64 -25.90 16.87
CA GLN A 29 -10.06 -24.57 17.30
C GLN A 29 -9.70 -23.51 16.26
N ARG A 30 -10.73 -22.81 15.75
CA ARG A 30 -10.65 -21.67 14.81
C ARG A 30 -10.04 -22.00 13.45
N LEU A 31 -9.99 -23.26 13.04
CA LEU A 31 -9.50 -23.62 11.69
C LEU A 31 -10.33 -22.95 10.58
N ASN A 32 -11.66 -22.82 10.75
CA ASN A 32 -12.50 -22.16 9.75
C ASN A 32 -12.11 -20.70 9.47
N THR A 33 -11.61 -19.98 10.48
CA THR A 33 -11.17 -18.57 10.31
C THR A 33 -9.99 -18.42 9.35
N VAL A 34 -9.25 -19.50 9.08
CA VAL A 34 -8.18 -19.49 8.08
C VAL A 34 -8.75 -19.29 6.70
N TRP A 35 -9.82 -20.01 6.34
CA TRP A 35 -10.47 -19.90 5.03
C TRP A 35 -11.10 -18.52 4.85
N ASP A 36 -11.85 -18.03 5.85
CA ASP A 36 -12.43 -16.68 5.81
C ASP A 36 -11.34 -15.60 5.62
N THR A 37 -10.18 -15.78 6.25
CA THR A 37 -9.06 -14.84 6.11
C THR A 37 -8.42 -14.94 4.73
N VAL A 38 -8.27 -16.15 4.19
CA VAL A 38 -7.73 -16.35 2.83
C VAL A 38 -8.61 -15.66 1.80
N ASP A 39 -9.93 -15.86 1.86
CA ASP A 39 -10.88 -15.24 0.94
C ASP A 39 -10.82 -13.71 1.05
N HIS A 40 -10.82 -13.18 2.27
CA HIS A 40 -10.70 -11.74 2.49
C HIS A 40 -9.40 -11.16 1.92
N VAL A 41 -8.26 -11.81 2.17
CA VAL A 41 -6.96 -11.35 1.67
C VAL A 41 -6.91 -11.44 0.14
N TYR A 42 -7.49 -12.48 -0.45
CA TYR A 42 -7.58 -12.61 -1.90
C TYR A 42 -8.43 -11.49 -2.51
N GLU A 43 -9.57 -11.13 -1.91
CA GLU A 43 -10.38 -9.98 -2.33
C GLU A 43 -9.58 -8.66 -2.26
N GLN A 44 -8.82 -8.44 -1.18
CA GLN A 44 -8.01 -7.23 -1.05
C GLN A 44 -6.86 -7.19 -2.07
N ALA A 45 -6.21 -8.33 -2.33
CA ALA A 45 -5.10 -8.44 -3.25
C ALA A 45 -5.52 -8.36 -4.72
N SER A 46 -6.73 -8.81 -5.06
CA SER A 46 -7.31 -8.77 -6.41
C SER A 46 -8.07 -7.47 -6.72
N LYS A 47 -8.25 -6.59 -5.73
CA LYS A 47 -9.00 -5.35 -5.85
C LYS A 47 -8.45 -4.44 -6.95
N ARG A 48 -9.32 -4.05 -7.88
CA ARG A 48 -9.05 -3.05 -8.91
C ARG A 48 -9.64 -1.70 -8.53
N ILE A 49 -8.78 -0.69 -8.44
CA ILE A 49 -9.09 0.69 -8.08
C ILE A 49 -9.07 1.53 -9.36
N THR A 50 -10.09 2.36 -9.54
CA THR A 50 -10.16 3.24 -10.71
C THR A 50 -9.10 4.34 -10.62
N THR A 51 -8.57 4.75 -11.77
CA THR A 51 -7.59 5.84 -11.84
C THR A 51 -8.14 7.12 -11.19
N GLY A 52 -9.42 7.43 -11.36
CA GLY A 52 -10.05 8.59 -10.72
C GLY A 52 -9.96 8.55 -9.19
N ALA A 53 -10.47 7.48 -8.57
CA ALA A 53 -10.45 7.33 -7.11
C ALA A 53 -9.03 7.32 -6.54
N LEU A 54 -8.09 6.68 -7.25
CA LEU A 54 -6.67 6.67 -6.84
C LEU A 54 -6.07 8.08 -6.82
N ASN A 55 -6.32 8.88 -7.86
CA ASN A 55 -5.78 10.24 -7.96
C ASN A 55 -6.43 11.20 -6.97
N GLU A 56 -7.72 11.00 -6.64
CA GLU A 56 -8.40 11.74 -5.58
C GLU A 56 -7.69 11.54 -4.22
N VAL A 57 -7.50 10.28 -3.81
CA VAL A 57 -6.82 9.93 -2.56
C VAL A 57 -5.37 10.43 -2.52
N ILE A 58 -4.63 10.32 -3.63
CA ILE A 58 -3.25 10.84 -3.70
C ILE A 58 -3.24 12.38 -3.65
N GLY A 59 -4.21 13.05 -4.27
CA GLY A 59 -4.37 14.50 -4.21
C GLY A 59 -4.59 14.96 -2.77
N GLU A 60 -5.54 14.34 -2.07
CA GLU A 60 -5.84 14.62 -0.65
C GLU A 60 -4.63 14.35 0.25
N ALA A 61 -3.89 13.27 0.00
CA ALA A 61 -2.67 12.94 0.74
C ALA A 61 -1.59 14.03 0.54
N GLN A 62 -1.38 14.50 -0.69
CA GLN A 62 -0.42 15.58 -0.98
C GLN A 62 -0.83 16.91 -0.33
N MET A 63 -2.13 17.20 -0.24
CA MET A 63 -2.64 18.40 0.44
C MET A 63 -2.44 18.31 1.96
N SER A 64 -2.64 17.12 2.53
CA SER A 64 -2.53 16.88 3.97
C SER A 64 -1.07 16.89 4.45
N LEU A 65 -0.17 16.29 3.67
CA LEU A 65 1.26 16.30 3.94
C LEU A 65 2.02 16.51 2.63
N GLN A 66 2.61 17.70 2.48
CA GLN A 66 3.44 17.99 1.33
C GLN A 66 4.75 17.20 1.39
N PRO A 67 5.27 16.76 0.24
CA PRO A 67 6.56 16.09 0.20
C PRO A 67 7.68 17.05 0.61
N PRO A 68 8.70 16.56 1.34
CA PRO A 68 9.82 17.38 1.77
C PRO A 68 10.60 17.92 0.57
N ARG A 69 11.14 19.13 0.71
CA ARG A 69 12.02 19.73 -0.30
C ARG A 69 13.43 19.19 -0.15
N SER A 70 14.04 18.79 -1.26
CA SER A 70 15.44 18.38 -1.32
C SER A 70 16.17 19.24 -2.36
N GLY A 71 17.21 19.96 -1.94
CA GLY A 71 18.01 20.81 -2.84
C GLY A 71 17.21 21.88 -3.59
N GLY A 72 16.16 22.45 -2.97
CA GLY A 72 15.29 23.45 -3.60
C GLY A 72 14.26 22.89 -4.60
N ARG A 73 14.29 21.59 -4.88
CA ARG A 73 13.29 20.89 -5.69
C ARG A 73 12.27 20.19 -4.78
N GLN A 74 11.03 20.11 -5.24
CA GLN A 74 9.94 19.43 -4.54
C GLN A 74 9.43 18.29 -5.41
N LEU A 75 9.15 17.14 -4.81
CA LEU A 75 8.49 16.03 -5.49
C LEU A 75 7.11 16.51 -5.97
N ARG A 76 6.79 16.21 -7.22
CA ARG A 76 5.47 16.43 -7.81
C ARG A 76 4.97 15.11 -8.33
N ILE A 77 3.83 14.66 -7.83
CA ILE A 77 3.12 13.48 -8.36
C ILE A 77 2.05 14.01 -9.30
N TYR A 78 2.21 13.74 -10.59
CA TYR A 78 1.32 14.25 -11.64
C TYR A 78 0.05 13.41 -11.76
N TYR A 79 0.22 12.10 -11.77
CA TYR A 79 -0.88 11.16 -11.82
C TYR A 79 -0.41 9.79 -11.32
N ALA A 80 -1.34 8.95 -10.91
CA ALA A 80 -1.07 7.55 -10.60
C ALA A 80 -2.09 6.62 -11.27
N THR A 81 -1.68 5.38 -11.52
CA THR A 81 -2.57 4.32 -12.01
C THR A 81 -2.24 2.98 -11.38
N GLN A 82 -3.22 2.08 -11.34
CA GLN A 82 -2.97 0.70 -10.96
C GLN A 82 -2.61 -0.13 -12.20
N GLN A 83 -1.36 -0.59 -12.26
CA GLN A 83 -0.87 -1.46 -13.32
C GLN A 83 -1.41 -2.89 -13.19
N GLY A 84 -1.45 -3.41 -11.96
CA GLY A 84 -1.73 -4.82 -11.70
C GLY A 84 -2.37 -5.08 -10.35
N VAL A 85 -2.85 -6.31 -10.22
CA VAL A 85 -3.42 -6.91 -9.01
C VAL A 85 -2.62 -8.17 -8.68
N LEU A 86 -2.73 -8.67 -7.44
CA LEU A 86 -2.05 -9.88 -6.97
C LEU A 86 -0.51 -9.84 -7.15
N PRO A 87 0.21 -8.85 -6.58
CA PRO A 87 -0.26 -7.85 -5.62
C PRO A 87 -0.68 -6.51 -6.26
N PRO A 88 -1.49 -5.68 -5.57
CA PRO A 88 -1.80 -4.32 -6.02
C PRO A 88 -0.51 -3.54 -6.33
N THR A 89 -0.36 -3.19 -7.60
CA THR A 89 0.83 -2.51 -8.13
C THR A 89 0.42 -1.18 -8.73
N PHE A 90 0.93 -0.10 -8.16
CA PHE A 90 0.63 1.27 -8.56
C PHE A 90 1.85 1.90 -9.20
N ILE A 91 1.64 2.65 -10.27
CA ILE A 91 2.66 3.49 -10.90
C ILE A 91 2.32 4.94 -10.57
N LEU A 92 3.25 5.66 -9.98
CA LEU A 92 3.17 7.10 -9.74
C LEU A 92 4.08 7.81 -10.73
N PHE A 93 3.50 8.71 -11.51
CA PHE A 93 4.23 9.52 -12.47
C PHE A 93 4.70 10.79 -11.79
N VAL A 94 6.01 10.93 -11.66
CA VAL A 94 6.65 11.97 -10.88
C VAL A 94 7.59 12.81 -11.73
N ASN A 95 8.06 13.92 -11.17
CA ASN A 95 9.04 14.78 -11.83
C ASN A 95 10.48 14.28 -11.73
N ASP A 96 10.82 13.58 -10.65
CA ASP A 96 12.14 13.01 -10.40
C ASP A 96 12.00 11.93 -9.33
N GLU A 97 12.38 10.70 -9.65
CA GLU A 97 12.20 9.55 -8.75
C GLU A 97 13.07 9.67 -7.49
N LYS A 98 14.21 10.36 -7.59
CA LYS A 98 15.15 10.55 -6.48
C LYS A 98 14.60 11.49 -5.41
N LEU A 99 13.54 12.24 -5.70
CA LEU A 99 12.86 13.10 -4.74
C LEU A 99 11.87 12.33 -3.86
N MET A 100 11.55 11.07 -4.19
CA MET A 100 10.70 10.22 -3.34
C MET A 100 11.53 9.63 -2.20
N HIS A 101 11.37 10.19 -1.01
CA HIS A 101 11.96 9.61 0.20
C HIS A 101 11.10 8.46 0.73
N PHE A 102 11.72 7.41 1.28
CA PHE A 102 11.03 6.21 1.78
C PHE A 102 9.90 6.52 2.78
N SER A 103 10.08 7.57 3.60
CA SER A 103 9.07 7.95 4.59
C SER A 103 7.82 8.53 3.93
N TYR A 104 7.98 9.23 2.80
CA TYR A 104 6.86 9.78 2.05
C TYR A 104 6.16 8.68 1.23
N GLU A 105 6.93 7.76 0.64
CA GLU A 105 6.38 6.57 -0.01
C GLU A 105 5.53 5.73 0.95
N ARG A 106 6.05 5.44 2.16
CA ARG A 106 5.32 4.74 3.22
C ARG A 106 4.09 5.53 3.70
N TYR A 107 4.16 6.86 3.73
CA TYR A 107 3.00 7.70 4.04
C TYR A 107 1.89 7.51 2.99
N LEU A 108 2.23 7.58 1.70
CA LEU A 108 1.27 7.37 0.60
C LEU A 108 0.69 5.95 0.62
N GLU A 109 1.53 4.94 0.86
CA GLU A 109 1.07 3.55 1.04
C GLU A 109 0.01 3.45 2.15
N ASN A 110 0.28 4.07 3.31
CA ASN A 110 -0.66 4.08 4.42
C ASN A 110 -1.97 4.80 4.09
N GLN A 111 -1.94 5.88 3.31
CA GLN A 111 -3.17 6.55 2.86
C GLN A 111 -3.98 5.66 1.91
N MET A 112 -3.33 4.98 0.97
CA MET A 112 -4.00 4.03 0.09
C MET A 112 -4.60 2.84 0.88
N ARG A 113 -3.88 2.31 1.88
CA ARG A 113 -4.40 1.24 2.75
C ARG A 113 -5.65 1.69 3.51
N LYS A 114 -5.65 2.91 4.05
CA LYS A 114 -6.79 3.50 4.76
C LYS A 114 -8.00 3.71 3.85
N ALA A 115 -7.78 4.21 2.64
CA ALA A 115 -8.87 4.54 1.73
C ALA A 115 -9.50 3.31 1.07
N PHE A 116 -8.68 2.35 0.63
CA PHE A 116 -9.18 1.27 -0.23
C PHE A 116 -9.38 -0.05 0.48
N GLY A 117 -8.80 -0.26 1.67
CA GLY A 117 -8.75 -1.58 2.29
C GLY A 117 -7.88 -2.51 1.44
N LEU A 118 -6.61 -2.65 1.83
CA LEU A 118 -5.60 -3.48 1.16
C LEU A 118 -4.92 -4.38 2.19
N ALA A 119 -5.69 -4.87 3.17
CA ALA A 119 -5.20 -5.68 4.26
C ALA A 119 -4.72 -7.05 3.77
N GLY A 120 -3.67 -7.59 4.38
CA GLY A 120 -3.13 -8.91 4.05
C GLY A 120 -2.34 -9.02 2.75
N THR A 121 -2.23 -7.94 1.97
CA THR A 121 -1.42 -7.90 0.74
C THR A 121 -0.30 -6.85 0.85
N PRO A 122 0.91 -7.16 0.33
CA PRO A 122 1.88 -6.11 0.06
C PRO A 122 1.34 -5.17 -1.02
N ILE A 123 1.77 -3.92 -1.00
CA ILE A 123 1.53 -2.94 -2.05
C ILE A 123 2.85 -2.70 -2.75
N ARG A 124 2.85 -2.65 -4.09
CA ARG A 124 4.01 -2.24 -4.88
C ARG A 124 3.78 -0.83 -5.40
N MET A 125 4.68 0.08 -5.06
CA MET A 125 4.71 1.43 -5.61
C MET A 125 5.89 1.53 -6.56
N LEU A 126 5.60 1.75 -7.84
CA LEU A 126 6.60 2.00 -8.86
C LEU A 126 6.56 3.49 -9.17
N LEU A 127 7.73 4.10 -9.29
CA LEU A 127 7.85 5.47 -9.72
C LEU A 127 8.23 5.49 -11.19
N ARG A 128 7.73 6.48 -11.92
CA ARG A 128 8.12 6.74 -13.30
C ARG A 128 8.29 8.23 -13.52
N GLU A 129 9.47 8.66 -13.94
CA GLU A 129 9.66 10.04 -14.37
C GLU A 129 8.83 10.33 -15.63
N ARG A 130 8.06 11.41 -15.61
CA ARG A 130 7.32 11.86 -16.78
C ARG A 130 8.29 12.45 -17.81
N THR A 131 8.54 11.75 -18.90
CA THR A 131 9.21 12.31 -20.08
C THR A 131 8.26 13.26 -20.82
N LYS A 132 8.79 14.31 -21.44
CA LYS A 132 8.00 15.35 -22.13
C LYS A 132 7.08 14.81 -23.24
N GLU A 133 7.34 13.61 -23.75
CA GLU A 133 6.59 12.97 -24.84
C GLU A 133 5.36 12.18 -24.37
N GLU A 134 5.26 11.84 -23.07
CA GLU A 134 4.14 11.06 -22.50
C GLU A 134 3.03 11.94 -21.90
N ALA A 135 2.90 13.19 -22.36
CA ALA A 135 1.80 14.05 -21.94
C ALA A 135 0.50 13.67 -22.69
N PRO A 136 -0.61 13.39 -21.98
CA PRO A 136 -1.92 13.26 -22.62
C PRO A 136 -2.40 14.60 -23.20
#